data_AF-A0AAV0XUD1-F1
#
_entry.id   AF-A0AAV0XUD1-F1
#
_cell.length_a   1.000
_cell.length_b   1.000
_cell.length_c   1.000
_cell.angle_alpha   90.00
_cell.angle_beta   90.00
_cell.angle_gamma   90.00
#
_symmetry.space_group_name_H-M   'P 1'
#
loop_
_entity.id
_entity.type
_entity.pdbx_description
1 polymer ?
#
loop_
_entity_poly.entity_id
_entity_poly.type
_entity_poly.pdbx_seq_one_letter_code
_entity_poly.pdbx_strand_id
1 'polypeptide(L)'
;MNSKQTNLLNFYKKNNNDIATSSVSESVDDIIEPPAKKKKGTFVRNYNDDYIKYGFICFSSGSNDIPKPQCVLCSVILSNEAMKPAKLIRHLESKHKEFNNKPTDFFIRKGKELTAQKKVMSTISKVNYSLVKASYLVAFRIAK
;
A
#
# COMPACT_ATOMS: atom_id res chain seq x y z
N MET A 1 33.17 29.66 2.53
CA MET A 1 32.36 28.50 3.00
C MET A 1 31.09 28.48 2.15
N ASN A 2 30.85 27.39 1.41
CA ASN A 2 30.05 27.43 0.17
C ASN A 2 28.54 27.23 0.44
N SER A 3 27.73 28.22 0.05
CA SER A 3 26.28 28.35 0.29
C SER A 3 25.39 27.28 -0.36
N LYS A 4 25.96 26.39 -1.18
CA LYS A 4 25.22 25.34 -1.90
C LYS A 4 24.95 24.08 -1.06
N GLN A 5 25.66 23.90 0.05
CA GLN A 5 25.55 22.70 0.90
C GLN A 5 24.32 22.72 1.83
N THR A 6 23.72 23.89 2.06
CA THR A 6 22.58 24.08 2.97
C THR A 6 21.25 23.68 2.35
N ASN A 7 21.12 23.75 1.02
CA ASN A 7 19.84 23.51 0.34
C ASN A 7 19.43 22.02 0.33
N LEU A 8 20.40 21.11 0.18
CA LEU A 8 20.14 19.66 0.16
C LEU A 8 19.87 19.08 1.57
N LEU A 9 20.56 19.57 2.61
CA LEU A 9 20.26 19.21 4.01
C LEU A 9 18.83 19.62 4.42
N ASN A 10 18.34 20.73 3.89
CA ASN A 10 16.96 21.20 4.11
C ASN A 10 15.94 20.36 3.34
N PHE A 11 16.29 19.86 2.15
CA PHE A 11 15.45 18.92 1.40
C PHE A 11 15.21 17.62 2.17
N TYR A 12 16.25 17.04 2.79
CA TYR A 12 16.12 15.82 3.60
C TYR A 12 15.44 16.03 4.96
N LYS A 13 15.54 17.22 5.56
CA LYS A 13 14.86 17.56 6.83
C LYS A 13 13.34 17.75 6.70
N LYS A 14 12.83 18.07 5.49
CA LYS A 14 11.42 18.46 5.29
C LYS A 14 10.41 17.31 5.40
N ASN A 15 10.86 16.05 5.34
CA ASN A 15 9.98 14.87 5.37
C ASN A 15 9.72 14.27 6.76
N ASN A 16 9.99 14.99 7.86
CA ASN A 16 9.89 14.45 9.23
C ASN A 16 8.88 15.17 10.15
N ASN A 17 8.00 16.04 9.64
CA ASN A 17 7.19 16.91 10.51
C ASN A 17 5.67 16.75 10.42
N ASP A 18 5.15 15.58 10.03
CA ASP A 18 3.70 15.34 10.09
C ASP A 18 3.34 14.17 11.02
N ILE A 19 3.72 14.25 12.30
CA ILE A 19 2.94 13.73 13.45
C ILE A 19 3.29 14.61 14.65
N ALA A 20 2.48 15.62 14.92
CA ALA A 20 2.33 16.20 16.25
C ALA A 20 0.93 16.80 16.35
N THR A 21 0.12 16.08 17.11
CA THR A 21 -1.17 16.46 17.66
C THR A 21 -1.09 17.80 18.40
N SER A 22 -1.99 18.73 18.12
CA SER A 22 -2.42 19.72 19.10
C SER A 22 -3.91 20.00 18.95
N SER A 23 -4.65 19.43 19.89
CA SER A 23 -5.99 19.82 20.30
C SER A 23 -6.09 21.33 20.55
N VAL A 24 -7.07 21.98 19.91
CA VAL A 24 -7.59 23.29 20.31
C VAL A 24 -9.08 23.10 20.62
N SER A 25 -9.46 23.46 21.84
CA SER A 25 -10.82 23.53 22.35
C SER A 25 -11.44 24.92 22.11
N GLU A 26 -12.66 24.92 21.56
CA GLU A 26 -13.81 25.86 21.73
C GLU A 26 -13.59 27.37 21.44
N SER A 27 -14.43 28.09 20.68
CA SER A 27 -15.91 28.15 20.69
C SER A 27 -16.50 29.04 19.56
N VAL A 28 -17.77 28.77 19.24
CA VAL A 28 -18.89 29.59 18.67
C VAL A 28 -18.74 30.43 17.39
N ASP A 29 -19.58 30.14 16.37
CA ASP A 29 -20.77 30.94 16.00
C ASP A 29 -21.47 30.39 14.73
N ASP A 30 -22.80 30.50 14.73
CA ASP A 30 -23.76 30.02 13.73
C ASP A 30 -23.56 30.60 12.31
N ILE A 31 -23.42 29.71 11.31
CA ILE A 31 -23.73 30.02 9.91
C ILE A 31 -24.47 28.84 9.27
N ILE A 32 -25.70 29.11 8.84
CA ILE A 32 -26.61 28.19 8.16
C ILE A 32 -25.99 27.72 6.84
N GLU A 33 -25.54 26.46 6.77
CA GLU A 33 -25.09 25.81 5.53
C GLU A 33 -26.24 25.10 4.78
N PRO A 34 -26.28 25.15 3.44
CA PRO A 34 -27.35 24.59 2.61
C PRO A 34 -27.35 23.05 2.63
N PRO A 35 -28.49 22.38 2.33
CA PRO A 35 -28.70 20.98 2.65
C PRO A 35 -27.70 20.05 1.97
N ALA A 36 -26.87 19.41 2.80
CA ALA A 36 -25.89 18.42 2.40
C ALA A 36 -26.56 17.27 1.63
N LYS A 37 -26.16 17.11 0.35
CA LYS A 37 -26.47 15.91 -0.43
C LYS A 37 -25.95 14.70 0.34
N LYS A 38 -26.86 13.85 0.83
CA LYS A 38 -26.53 12.60 1.54
C LYS A 38 -25.56 11.78 0.69
N LYS A 39 -24.29 11.74 1.08
CA LYS A 39 -23.31 10.81 0.49
C LYS A 39 -23.82 9.40 0.77
N LYS A 40 -24.32 8.70 -0.27
CA LYS A 40 -24.60 7.27 -0.16
C LYS A 40 -23.29 6.60 0.24
N GLY A 41 -23.22 6.05 1.46
CA GLY A 41 -22.04 5.32 1.91
C GLY A 41 -21.69 4.23 0.92
N THR A 42 -20.46 4.22 0.42
CA THR A 42 -19.98 3.15 -0.46
C THR A 42 -19.90 1.87 0.35
N PHE A 43 -20.68 0.85 0.00
CA PHE A 43 -20.60 -0.47 0.64
C PHE A 43 -19.19 -1.05 0.47
N VAL A 44 -18.53 -1.36 1.59
CA VAL A 44 -17.22 -2.00 1.62
C VAL A 44 -17.43 -3.49 1.90
N ARG A 45 -16.95 -4.35 0.99
CA ARG A 45 -16.98 -5.80 1.15
C ARG A 45 -15.81 -6.24 2.01
N ASN A 46 -16.07 -7.04 3.04
CA ASN A 46 -15.03 -7.72 3.80
C ASN A 46 -14.43 -8.88 3.00
N TYR A 47 -13.15 -9.15 3.25
CA TYR A 47 -12.46 -10.27 2.64
C TYR A 47 -12.93 -11.60 3.26
N ASN A 48 -13.02 -12.65 2.44
CA ASN A 48 -13.27 -14.03 2.88
C ASN A 48 -12.10 -14.90 2.44
N ASP A 49 -11.55 -15.69 3.36
CA ASP A 49 -10.42 -16.60 3.11
C ASP A 49 -10.71 -17.64 2.04
N ASP A 50 -11.98 -18.03 1.84
CA ASP A 50 -12.41 -18.91 0.76
C ASP A 50 -12.07 -18.39 -0.64
N TYR A 51 -11.82 -17.08 -0.80
CA TYR A 51 -11.41 -16.52 -2.09
C TYR A 51 -10.04 -17.00 -2.56
N ILE A 52 -9.28 -17.69 -1.70
CA ILE A 52 -8.07 -18.38 -2.10
C ILE A 52 -8.32 -19.46 -3.17
N LYS A 53 -9.52 -20.06 -3.21
CA LYS A 53 -9.89 -21.01 -4.28
C LYS A 53 -9.95 -20.37 -5.67
N TYR A 54 -10.09 -19.04 -5.73
CA TYR A 54 -10.03 -18.25 -6.95
C TYR A 54 -8.64 -17.63 -7.18
N GLY A 55 -7.66 -17.96 -6.33
CA GLY A 55 -6.30 -17.43 -6.42
C GLY A 55 -6.12 -16.02 -5.86
N PHE A 56 -6.91 -15.61 -4.87
CA PHE A 56 -6.79 -14.29 -4.25
C PHE A 56 -6.41 -14.38 -2.76
N ILE A 57 -5.67 -13.36 -2.29
CA ILE A 57 -5.37 -13.11 -0.88
C ILE A 57 -5.81 -11.70 -0.48
N CYS A 58 -5.97 -11.45 0.81
CA CYS A 58 -6.24 -10.11 1.33
C CYS A 58 -4.99 -9.23 1.22
N PHE A 59 -5.13 -8.04 0.65
CA PHE A 59 -4.14 -6.98 0.66
C PHE A 59 -4.68 -5.79 1.45
N SER A 60 -3.91 -5.36 2.45
CA SER A 60 -4.12 -4.13 3.20
C SER A 60 -2.76 -3.47 3.44
N SER A 61 -2.63 -2.16 3.21
CA SER A 61 -1.40 -1.40 3.44
C SER A 61 -1.28 -0.88 4.88
N GLY A 62 -2.36 -0.95 5.67
CA GLY A 62 -2.43 -0.52 7.06
C GLY A 62 -3.65 -1.06 7.80
N SER A 63 -3.84 -0.66 9.06
CA SER A 63 -4.94 -1.11 9.92
C SER A 63 -6.30 -0.52 9.52
N ASN A 64 -6.33 0.67 8.93
CA ASN A 64 -7.54 1.39 8.55
C ASN A 64 -7.85 1.34 7.04
N ASP A 65 -7.07 0.57 6.28
CA ASP A 65 -7.24 0.48 4.84
C ASP A 65 -8.38 -0.47 4.46
N ILE A 66 -9.08 -0.09 3.40
CA ILE A 66 -10.12 -0.93 2.81
C ILE A 66 -9.47 -2.21 2.25
N PRO A 67 -9.94 -3.41 2.63
CA PRO A 67 -9.36 -4.66 2.13
C PRO A 67 -9.56 -4.77 0.62
N LYS A 68 -8.49 -5.17 -0.07
CA LYS A 68 -8.46 -5.36 -1.52
C LYS A 68 -8.02 -6.78 -1.85
N PRO A 69 -8.64 -7.45 -2.83
CA PRO A 69 -8.19 -8.77 -3.25
C PRO A 69 -6.95 -8.61 -4.14
N GLN A 70 -5.91 -9.40 -3.85
CA GLN A 70 -4.70 -9.47 -4.67
C GLN A 70 -4.53 -10.87 -5.27
N CYS A 71 -4.30 -10.95 -6.57
CA CYS A 71 -4.05 -12.21 -7.26
C CYS A 71 -2.69 -12.80 -6.86
N VAL A 72 -2.64 -14.09 -6.53
CA VAL A 72 -1.39 -14.78 -6.14
C VAL A 72 -0.49 -15.13 -7.34
N LEU A 73 -1.01 -15.05 -8.57
CA LEU A 73 -0.29 -15.41 -9.79
C LEU A 73 0.40 -14.22 -10.43
N CYS A 74 -0.32 -13.11 -10.61
CA CYS A 74 0.22 -11.89 -11.23
C CYS A 74 0.48 -10.75 -10.23
N SER A 75 0.19 -10.94 -8.94
CA SER A 75 0.33 -9.90 -7.90
C SER A 75 -0.53 -8.64 -8.11
N VAL A 76 -1.43 -8.61 -9.10
CA VAL A 76 -2.34 -7.49 -9.35
C VAL A 76 -3.32 -7.33 -8.19
N ILE A 77 -3.43 -6.11 -7.66
CA ILE A 77 -4.37 -5.72 -6.61
C ILE A 77 -5.61 -5.13 -7.29
N LEU A 78 -6.78 -5.71 -7.07
CA LEU A 78 -8.04 -5.19 -7.59
C LEU A 78 -8.73 -4.29 -6.57
N SER A 79 -9.73 -3.53 -7.02
CA SER A 79 -10.55 -2.72 -6.11
C SER A 79 -11.42 -3.60 -5.20
N ASN A 80 -11.90 -3.05 -4.09
CA ASN A 80 -12.85 -3.73 -3.21
C ASN A 80 -14.13 -4.16 -3.95
N GLU A 81 -14.60 -3.33 -4.89
CA GLU A 81 -15.77 -3.63 -5.72
C GLU A 81 -15.55 -4.84 -6.67
N ALA A 82 -14.29 -5.18 -6.95
CA ALA A 82 -13.89 -6.35 -7.71
C ALA A 82 -13.85 -7.64 -6.88
N MET A 83 -14.03 -7.56 -5.56
CA MET A 83 -14.03 -8.72 -4.65
C MET A 83 -15.30 -9.58 -4.75
N LYS A 84 -16.23 -9.25 -5.66
CA LYS A 84 -17.36 -10.13 -6.00
C LYS A 84 -16.80 -11.42 -6.62
N PRO A 85 -17.24 -12.63 -6.19
CA PRO A 85 -16.72 -13.90 -6.70
C PRO A 85 -16.68 -13.98 -8.23
N ALA A 86 -17.75 -13.55 -8.91
CA ALA A 86 -17.81 -13.53 -10.38
C ALA A 86 -16.69 -12.70 -11.03
N LYS A 87 -16.26 -11.58 -10.41
CA LYS A 87 -15.17 -10.75 -10.93
C LYS A 87 -13.80 -11.38 -10.66
N LEU A 88 -13.63 -12.09 -9.53
CA LEU A 88 -12.42 -12.85 -9.21
C LEU A 88 -12.23 -14.05 -10.16
N ILE A 89 -13.30 -14.83 -10.36
CA ILE A 89 -13.33 -15.96 -11.31
C ILE A 89 -12.98 -15.47 -12.72
N ARG A 90 -13.65 -14.41 -13.19
CA ARG A 90 -13.37 -13.83 -14.51
C ARG A 90 -11.91 -13.38 -14.66
N HIS A 91 -11.29 -12.85 -13.60
CA HIS A 91 -9.87 -12.50 -13.64
C HIS A 91 -9.00 -13.74 -13.87
N LEU A 92 -9.23 -14.81 -13.10
CA LEU A 92 -8.52 -16.08 -13.24
C LEU A 92 -8.71 -16.64 -14.67
N GLU A 93 -9.95 -16.72 -15.15
CA GLU A 93 -10.26 -17.27 -16.47
C GLU A 93 -9.73 -16.44 -17.64
N SER A 94 -9.61 -15.12 -17.50
CA SER A 94 -9.15 -14.25 -18.58
C SER A 94 -7.64 -14.06 -18.60
N LYS A 95 -6.99 -14.00 -17.43
CA LYS A 95 -5.56 -13.71 -17.29
C LYS A 95 -4.71 -14.96 -17.08
N HIS A 96 -5.30 -16.05 -16.60
CA HIS A 96 -4.61 -17.22 -16.07
C HIS A 96 -5.35 -18.53 -16.43
N LYS A 97 -5.71 -18.69 -17.72
CA LYS A 97 -6.49 -19.83 -18.24
C LYS A 97 -5.89 -21.18 -17.87
N GLU A 98 -4.57 -21.28 -17.88
CA GLU A 98 -3.78 -22.45 -17.57
C GLU A 98 -3.89 -22.90 -16.10
N PHE A 99 -4.39 -22.03 -15.22
CA PHE A 99 -4.51 -22.28 -13.79
C PHE A 99 -5.95 -22.48 -13.30
N ASN A 100 -6.97 -22.36 -14.17
CA ASN A 100 -8.39 -22.49 -13.79
C ASN A 100 -8.74 -23.79 -13.07
N ASN A 101 -8.13 -24.90 -13.46
CA ASN A 101 -8.44 -26.25 -12.93
C ASN A 101 -7.48 -26.69 -11.83
N LYS A 102 -6.70 -25.77 -11.24
CA LYS A 102 -5.76 -26.12 -10.16
C LYS A 102 -6.50 -26.24 -8.83
N PRO A 103 -6.07 -27.16 -7.95
CA PRO A 103 -6.67 -27.30 -6.63
C PRO A 103 -6.35 -26.10 -5.74
N THR A 104 -7.17 -25.85 -4.73
CA THR A 104 -7.00 -24.76 -3.76
C THR A 104 -5.60 -24.76 -3.12
N ASP A 105 -5.03 -25.93 -2.83
CA ASP A 105 -3.69 -26.08 -2.25
C ASP A 105 -2.59 -25.44 -3.09
N PHE A 106 -2.74 -25.46 -4.42
CA PHE A 106 -1.82 -24.77 -5.32
C PHE A 106 -1.81 -23.26 -5.06
N PHE A 107 -2.99 -22.66 -4.93
CA PHE A 107 -3.14 -21.23 -4.65
C PHE A 107 -2.68 -20.86 -3.24
N ILE A 108 -2.95 -21.72 -2.24
CA ILE A 108 -2.43 -21.53 -0.87
C ILE A 108 -0.90 -21.46 -0.90
N ARG A 109 -0.24 -22.40 -1.58
CA ARG A 109 1.22 -22.41 -1.71
C ARG A 109 1.73 -21.15 -2.40
N LYS A 110 1.08 -20.72 -3.49
CA LYS A 110 1.44 -19.48 -4.19
C LYS A 110 1.23 -18.23 -3.34
N GLY A 111 0.17 -18.18 -2.54
CA GLY A 111 -0.06 -17.08 -1.59
C GLY A 111 1.04 -16.98 -0.53
N LYS A 112 1.49 -18.12 0.01
CA LYS A 112 2.64 -18.16 0.95
C LYS A 112 3.93 -17.67 0.29
N GLU A 113 4.21 -18.13 -0.93
CA GLU A 113 5.37 -17.70 -1.71
C GLU A 113 5.36 -16.17 -1.94
N LEU A 114 4.23 -15.62 -2.38
CA LEU A 114 4.05 -14.18 -2.59
C LEU A 114 4.28 -13.38 -1.30
N THR A 115 3.76 -13.87 -0.17
CA THR A 115 3.90 -13.21 1.14
C THR A 115 5.36 -13.21 1.60
N ALA A 116 6.07 -14.33 1.42
CA ALA A 116 7.49 -14.42 1.71
C ALA A 116 8.32 -13.46 0.83
N GLN A 117 8.04 -13.40 -0.47
CA GLN A 117 8.71 -12.47 -1.40
C GLN A 117 8.51 -11.01 -0.99
N LYS A 118 7.30 -10.61 -0.59
CA LYS A 118 7.03 -9.26 -0.09
C LYS A 118 7.84 -8.92 1.16
N LYS A 119 7.98 -9.86 2.10
CA LYS A 119 8.78 -9.66 3.32
C LYS A 119 10.25 -9.44 2.98
N VAL A 120 10.79 -10.22 2.05
CA VAL A 120 12.17 -10.07 1.56
C VAL A 120 12.34 -8.71 0.88
N MET A 121 11.45 -8.35 -0.05
CA MET A 121 11.50 -7.06 -0.75
C MET A 121 11.40 -5.87 0.20
N SER A 122 10.51 -5.94 1.19
CA SER A 122 10.38 -4.91 2.23
C SER A 122 11.66 -4.76 3.05
N THR A 123 12.36 -5.86 3.30
CA THR A 123 13.62 -5.83 4.05
C THR A 123 14.75 -5.22 3.22
N ILE A 124 14.86 -5.59 1.93
CA ILE A 124 15.88 -5.08 1.02
C ILE A 124 15.66 -3.60 0.69
N SER A 125 14.40 -3.19 0.53
CA SER A 125 14.04 -1.80 0.19
C SER A 125 14.20 -0.81 1.35
N LYS A 126 14.50 -1.29 2.56
CA LYS A 126 14.78 -0.42 3.71
C LYS A 126 16.13 0.26 3.52
N VAL A 127 16.08 1.50 3.08
CA VAL A 127 17.27 2.34 2.95
C VAL A 127 17.73 2.80 4.32
N ASN A 128 18.99 2.53 4.66
CA ASN A 128 19.59 3.03 5.90
C ASN A 128 20.11 4.46 5.66
N TYR A 129 19.56 5.45 6.38
CA TYR A 129 19.94 6.85 6.25
C TYR A 129 21.45 7.08 6.47
N SER A 130 22.05 6.38 7.44
CA SER A 130 23.48 6.50 7.73
C SER A 130 24.34 6.00 6.55
N LEU A 131 23.90 4.92 5.87
CA LEU A 131 24.57 4.37 4.69
C LEU A 131 24.49 5.34 3.50
N VAL A 132 23.32 5.93 3.24
CA VAL A 132 23.14 6.94 2.19
C VAL A 132 23.97 8.20 2.48
N LYS A 133 24.00 8.64 3.74
CA LYS A 133 24.81 9.78 4.14
C LYS A 133 26.30 9.50 3.97
N ALA A 134 26.76 8.30 4.33
CA ALA A 134 28.15 7.89 4.16
C ALA A 134 28.54 7.85 2.68
N SER A 135 27.73 7.21 1.81
CA SER A 135 28.01 7.15 0.38
C SER A 135 28.07 8.53 -0.26
N TYR A 136 27.16 9.44 0.12
CA TYR A 136 27.20 10.83 -0.30
C TYR A 136 28.50 11.54 0.10
N LEU A 137 28.92 11.43 1.37
CA LEU A 137 30.13 12.10 1.85
C LEU A 137 31.40 11.59 1.15
N VAL A 138 31.46 10.28 0.86
CA VAL A 138 32.55 9.68 0.09
C VAL A 138 32.56 10.23 -1.33
N ALA A 139 31.43 10.19 -2.03
CA ALA A 139 31.32 10.71 -3.39
C ALA A 139 31.67 12.22 -3.47
N PHE A 140 31.20 13.01 -2.51
CA PHE A 140 31.51 14.44 -2.42
C PHE A 140 33.00 14.71 -2.23
N ARG A 141 33.70 13.88 -1.47
CA ARG A 141 35.15 14.02 -1.24
C ARG A 141 35.97 13.62 -2.46
N ILE A 142 35.49 12.67 -3.27
CA ILE A 142 36.14 12.27 -4.53
C ILE A 142 35.96 13.33 -5.62
N ALA A 143 34.79 13.95 -5.68
CA ALA A 143 34.47 14.95 -6.70
C ALA A 143 35.12 16.33 -6.47
N LYS A 144 35.80 16.53 -5.34
CA LYS A 144 36.42 17.80 -4.93
C LYS A 144 37.93 17.69 -4.98
#